data_AF-A0A971P5L6-F1
#
_entry.id   AF-A0A971P5L6-F1
#
_cell.length_a   1.000
_cell.length_b   1.000
_cell.length_c   1.000
_cell.angle_alpha   90.00
_cell.angle_beta   90.00
_cell.angle_gamma   90.00
#
_symmetry.space_group_name_H-M   'P 1'
#
loop_
_entity.id
_entity.type
_entity.pdbx_description
1 polymer ?
#
loop_
_entity_poly.entity_id
_entity_poly.type
_entity_poly.pdbx_seq_one_letter_code
_entity_poly.pdbx_strand_id
1 'polypeptide(L)'
;MKIYEMKLEGQTNRKTGNPYAKATVSRYHNSDTITVILHTGTELLPNDREHKVQADDETDVFSMAEILQECLDGCRGTNSMVHDYYRLLQHFMD
;
A
#
# COMPACT_ATOMS: atom_id res chain seq x y z
N MET A 1 10.07 -18.58 -1.45
CA MET A 1 10.65 -17.23 -1.31
C MET A 1 9.67 -16.42 -0.49
N LYS A 2 10.09 -15.78 0.60
CA LYS A 2 9.20 -14.93 1.42
C LYS A 2 9.58 -13.47 1.24
N ILE A 3 8.60 -12.60 1.02
CA ILE A 3 8.79 -11.16 0.90
C ILE A 3 8.58 -10.57 2.29
N TYR A 4 9.56 -9.86 2.83
CA TYR A 4 9.46 -9.22 4.15
C TYR A 4 9.19 -7.72 4.05
N GLU A 5 9.52 -7.10 2.92
CA GLU A 5 9.27 -5.70 2.59
C GLU A 5 9.08 -5.53 1.08
N MET A 6 8.19 -4.62 0.70
CA MET A 6 7.95 -4.18 -0.68
C MET A 6 7.74 -2.66 -0.70
N LYS A 7 8.33 -1.99 -1.69
CA LYS A 7 8.13 -0.55 -1.93
C LYS A 7 7.34 -0.37 -3.21
N LEU A 8 6.29 0.45 -3.12
CA LEU A 8 5.37 0.77 -4.20
C LEU A 8 5.50 2.25 -4.56
N GLU A 9 5.50 2.54 -5.84
CA GLU A 9 5.36 3.91 -6.35
C GLU A 9 4.05 4.01 -7.12
N GLY A 10 3.28 5.04 -6.79
CA GLY A 10 2.02 5.32 -7.45
C GLY A 10 2.19 5.91 -8.83
N GLN A 11 1.06 6.24 -9.47
CA GLN A 11 1.06 6.81 -10.80
C GLN A 11 1.86 8.11 -10.85
N THR A 12 2.62 8.30 -11.93
CA THR A 12 3.38 9.54 -12.14
C THR A 12 2.44 10.70 -12.46
N ASN A 13 2.55 11.77 -11.68
CA ASN A 13 1.90 13.03 -11.97
C ASN A 13 2.61 13.70 -13.16
N ARG A 14 1.90 13.83 -14.29
CA ARG A 14 2.45 14.41 -15.54
C ARG A 14 2.96 15.85 -15.40
N LYS A 15 2.50 16.60 -14.39
CA LYS A 15 2.92 18.00 -14.18
C LYS A 15 4.25 18.12 -13.45
N THR A 16 4.52 17.21 -12.50
CA THR A 16 5.71 17.27 -11.64
C THR A 16 6.76 16.24 -12.02
N GLY A 17 6.39 15.18 -12.74
CA GLY A 17 7.26 14.05 -13.04
C GLY A 17 7.45 13.08 -11.87
N ASN A 18 6.82 13.36 -10.72
CA ASN A 18 6.91 12.56 -9.49
C ASN A 18 5.67 11.68 -9.31
N PRO A 19 5.77 10.53 -8.62
CA PRO A 19 4.60 9.73 -8.26
C PRO A 19 3.65 10.49 -7.33
N TYR A 20 2.34 10.19 -7.40
CA TYR A 20 1.33 10.79 -6.51
C TYR A 20 1.60 10.47 -5.03
N ALA A 21 1.97 9.23 -4.76
CA ALA A 21 2.37 8.77 -3.44
C ALA A 21 3.33 7.58 -3.59
N LYS A 22 3.98 7.22 -2.48
CA LYS A 22 4.70 5.95 -2.35
C LYS A 22 4.14 5.17 -1.18
N ALA A 23 4.31 3.85 -1.18
CA ALA A 23 3.97 3.03 -0.04
C ALA A 23 5.09 2.05 0.28
N THR A 24 5.29 1.77 1.57
CA THR A 24 6.15 0.69 2.04
C THR A 24 5.27 -0.32 2.76
N VAL A 25 5.23 -1.54 2.24
CA VAL A 25 4.51 -2.67 2.86
C VAL A 25 5.57 -3.58 3.47
N SER A 26 5.41 -3.95 4.73
CA SER A 26 6.31 -4.89 5.39
C SER A 26 5.57 -5.75 6.40
N ARG A 27 6.12 -6.94 6.65
CA ARG A 27 5.67 -7.81 7.74
C ARG A 27 6.88 -8.51 8.32
N TYR A 28 7.11 -8.31 9.61
CA TYR A 28 8.12 -9.07 10.35
C TYR A 28 7.71 -10.53 10.47
N HIS A 29 8.70 -11.41 10.53
CA HIS A 29 8.46 -12.85 10.69
C HIS A 29 7.62 -13.12 11.95
N ASN A 30 6.52 -13.87 11.79
CA ASN A 30 5.54 -14.18 12.84
C ASN A 30 4.80 -12.98 13.44
N SER A 31 4.78 -11.83 12.76
CA SER A 31 3.90 -10.73 13.12
C SER A 31 2.46 -11.05 12.75
N ASP A 32 1.49 -10.77 13.62
CA ASP A 32 0.07 -10.91 13.29
C ASP A 32 -0.43 -9.77 12.38
N THR A 33 0.38 -8.72 12.23
CA THR A 33 0.02 -7.53 11.44
C THR A 33 0.98 -7.26 10.29
N ILE A 34 0.44 -6.84 9.15
CA ILE A 34 1.13 -6.19 8.04
C ILE A 34 1.20 -4.68 8.34
N THR A 35 2.38 -4.09 8.22
CA THR A 35 2.58 -2.66 8.34
C THR A 35 2.61 -2.03 6.95
N VAL A 36 1.79 -1.02 6.73
CA VAL A 36 1.75 -0.24 5.49
C VAL A 36 2.00 1.22 5.81
N ILE A 37 3.08 1.78 5.28
CA ILE A 37 3.43 3.20 5.43
C ILE A 37 3.15 3.90 4.11
N LEU A 38 2.23 4.86 4.12
CA LEU A 38 1.87 5.70 2.98
C LEU A 38 2.63 7.02 3.05
N HIS A 39 3.42 7.30 2.03
CA HIS A 39 4.15 8.54 1.85
C HIS A 39 3.38 9.43 0.86
N THR A 40 2.48 10.27 1.40
CA THR A 40 1.57 11.13 0.61
C THR A 40 1.98 12.60 0.58
N GLY A 41 3.02 12.96 1.35
CA GLY A 41 3.55 14.31 1.43
C GLY A 41 4.54 14.66 0.32
N THR A 42 4.82 15.94 0.15
CA THR A 42 6.00 16.40 -0.60
C THR A 42 7.23 16.31 0.29
N GLU A 43 8.43 16.32 -0.28
CA GLU A 43 9.70 16.30 0.49
C GLU A 43 9.78 17.44 1.54
N LEU A 44 9.02 18.51 1.34
CA LEU A 44 8.97 19.68 2.23
C LEU A 44 8.04 19.48 3.44
N LEU A 45 7.02 18.64 3.31
CA LEU A 45 6.00 18.35 4.33
C LEU A 45 5.63 16.86 4.24
N PRO A 46 6.48 15.97 4.77
CA PRO A 46 6.18 14.54 4.80
C PRO A 46 4.94 14.30 5.65
N ASN A 47 3.90 13.73 5.03
CA ASN A 47 2.70 13.28 5.71
C ASN A 47 2.63 11.75 5.57
N ASP A 48 3.43 11.10 6.40
CA ASP A 48 3.51 9.66 6.46
C ASP A 48 2.35 9.12 7.31
N ARG A 49 1.59 8.19 6.74
CA ARG A 49 0.49 7.52 7.45
C ARG A 49 0.84 6.05 7.60
N GLU A 50 0.98 5.60 8.84
CA GLU A 50 1.16 4.18 9.16
C GLU A 50 -0.21 3.52 9.36
N HIS A 51 -0.39 2.39 8.71
CA HIS A 51 -1.54 1.51 8.84
C HIS A 51 -1.05 0.15 9.34
N LYS A 52 -1.76 -0.41 10.32
CA LYS A 52 -1.57 -1.78 10.80
C LYS A 52 -2.77 -2.60 10.38
N VAL A 53 -2.52 -3.62 9.59
CA VAL A 53 -3.53 -4.48 8.97
C VAL A 53 -3.39 -5.88 9.54
N GLN A 54 -4.47 -6.50 9.99
CA GLN A 54 -4.46 -7.88 10.46
C GLN A 54 -4.19 -8.83 9.29
N ALA A 55 -3.16 -9.67 9.42
CA ALA A 55 -2.73 -10.54 8.33
C ALA A 55 -3.69 -11.71 8.08
N ASP A 56 -4.53 -12.05 9.06
CA ASP A 56 -5.51 -13.13 9.01
C ASP A 56 -6.95 -12.65 8.71
N ASP A 57 -7.17 -11.34 8.59
CA ASP A 57 -8.45 -10.74 8.22
C ASP A 57 -8.45 -10.29 6.74
N GLU A 58 -9.03 -11.12 5.87
CA GLU A 58 -9.18 -10.81 4.45
C GLU A 58 -9.91 -9.48 4.19
N THR A 59 -10.84 -9.09 5.07
CA THR A 59 -11.60 -7.84 4.90
C THR A 59 -10.73 -6.63 5.21
N ASP A 60 -9.92 -6.70 6.26
CA ASP A 60 -8.97 -5.65 6.63
C ASP A 60 -7.93 -5.47 5.51
N VAL A 61 -7.39 -6.59 5.00
CA VAL A 61 -6.45 -6.59 3.87
C VAL A 61 -7.07 -6.03 2.60
N PHE A 62 -8.32 -6.39 2.27
CA PHE A 62 -9.01 -5.82 1.11
C PHE A 62 -9.26 -4.32 1.27
N SER A 63 -9.67 -3.87 2.45
CA SER A 63 -9.86 -2.45 2.72
C SER A 63 -8.55 -1.65 2.58
N MET A 64 -7.41 -2.25 2.98
CA MET A 64 -6.10 -1.64 2.76
C MET A 64 -5.75 -1.57 1.26
N ALA A 65 -6.14 -2.56 0.46
CA ALA A 65 -5.96 -2.51 -0.99
C ALA A 65 -6.74 -1.35 -1.63
N GLU A 66 -7.96 -1.06 -1.16
CA GLU A 66 -8.73 0.11 -1.61
C GLU A 66 -8.04 1.43 -1.27
N ILE A 67 -7.47 1.55 -0.07
CA ILE A 67 -6.72 2.73 0.35
C ILE A 67 -5.44 2.90 -0.47
N LEU A 68 -4.71 1.81 -0.74
CA LEU A 68 -3.51 1.82 -1.59
C LEU A 68 -3.86 2.31 -3.00
N GLN A 69 -4.92 1.76 -3.59
CA GLN A 69 -5.44 2.18 -4.90
C GLN A 69 -5.74 3.68 -4.93
N GLU A 70 -6.50 4.19 -3.95
CA GLU A 70 -6.85 5.62 -3.91
C GLU A 70 -5.64 6.52 -3.71
N CYS A 71 -4.70 6.14 -2.84
CA CYS A 71 -3.53 6.97 -2.54
C CYS A 71 -2.48 6.94 -3.65
N LEU A 72 -2.17 5.76 -4.20
CA LEU A 72 -1.10 5.58 -5.19
C LEU A 72 -1.55 6.02 -6.58
N ASP A 73 -2.78 5.71 -6.96
CA ASP A 73 -3.28 6.02 -8.32
C ASP A 73 -4.07 7.34 -8.35
N GLY A 74 -4.37 7.92 -7.19
CA GLY A 74 -5.17 9.15 -7.09
C GLY A 74 -6.64 8.96 -7.47
N CYS A 75 -7.12 7.72 -7.51
CA CYS A 75 -8.51 7.40 -7.81
C CYS A 75 -8.93 6.10 -7.11
N ARG A 76 -10.22 5.95 -6.81
CA ARG A 76 -10.77 4.73 -6.19
C ARG A 76 -10.50 3.45 -6.98
N GLY A 77 -10.15 3.56 -8.26
CA GLY A 77 -9.93 2.42 -9.15
C GLY A 77 -11.21 1.65 -9.48
N THR A 78 -11.04 0.60 -10.28
CA THR A 78 -12.07 -0.42 -10.52
C THR A 78 -11.81 -1.61 -9.61
N ASN A 79 -12.80 -2.50 -9.45
CA ASN A 79 -12.62 -3.72 -8.65
C ASN A 79 -11.39 -4.53 -9.11
N SER A 80 -11.10 -4.57 -10.42
CA SER A 80 -9.92 -5.25 -10.94
C SER A 80 -8.61 -4.64 -10.44
N MET A 81 -8.53 -3.30 -10.36
CA MET A 81 -7.33 -2.59 -9.94
C MET A 81 -7.09 -2.77 -8.43
N VAL A 82 -8.16 -2.69 -7.63
CA VAL A 82 -8.11 -2.99 -6.19
C VAL A 82 -7.62 -4.42 -5.97
N HIS A 83 -8.11 -5.38 -6.77
CA HIS A 83 -7.67 -6.77 -6.67
C HIS A 83 -6.18 -6.98 -6.99
N ASP A 84 -5.56 -6.14 -7.80
CA ASP A 84 -4.12 -6.21 -8.06
C ASP A 84 -3.32 -5.83 -6.80
N TYR A 85 -3.73 -4.78 -6.09
CA TYR A 85 -3.16 -4.43 -4.78
C TYR A 85 -3.47 -5.48 -3.71
N TYR A 86 -4.67 -6.06 -3.71
CA TYR A 86 -5.03 -7.14 -2.78
C TYR A 86 -4.10 -8.35 -2.94
N ARG A 87 -3.86 -8.80 -4.18
CA ARG A 87 -2.93 -9.91 -4.46
C ARG A 87 -1.50 -9.60 -4.01
N LEU A 88 -1.06 -8.34 -4.12
CA LEU A 88 0.24 -7.92 -3.58
C LEU A 88 0.30 -8.07 -2.06
N LEU A 89 -0.76 -7.65 -1.35
CA LEU A 89 -0.84 -7.78 0.11
C LEU A 89 -0.96 -9.25 0.56
N GLN A 90 -1.58 -10.13 -0.23
CA GLN A 90 -1.66 -11.57 0.07
C GLN A 90 -0.29 -12.24 0.20
N HIS A 91 0.76 -11.71 -0.45
CA HIS A 91 2.13 -12.20 -0.24
C HIS A 91 2.65 -11.99 1.19
N PHE A 92 2.00 -11.12 1.96
CA PHE A 92 2.31 -10.84 3.35
C PHE A 92 1.31 -11.50 4.31
N MET A 93 0.36 -12.31 3.86
CA MET A 93 -0.59 -13.03 4.75
C MET A 93 -0.09 -14.43 5.15
N ASP A 94 0.97 -14.94 4.50
CA ASP A 94 1.57 -16.28 4.74
C ASP A 94 2.55 -16.37 5.93
#